data_AF-A0A249KG57-F1
#
_entry.id   AF-A0A249KG57-F1
#
_cell.length_a   1.000
_cell.length_b   1.000
_cell.length_c   1.000
_cell.angle_alpha   90.00
_cell.angle_beta   90.00
_cell.angle_gamma   90.00
#
_symmetry.space_group_name_H-M   'P 1'
#
loop_
_entity.id
_entity.type
_entity.pdbx_description
1 polymer ?
#
loop_
_entity_poly.entity_id
_entity_poly.type
_entity_poly.pdbx_seq_one_letter_code
_entity_poly.pdbx_strand_id
1 'polypeptide(L)'
;MNAFMRKATQILLGATLIYTGTLHLTSSRQEFQAQVPPWAPFTPDFIVLASGVVEIALGLALIFLQGRKAVGIATAAFFIAIFPGNISQFVNGIDAFGLNDDRARAIRLLFQPLLVLWALWSTTAMPKETFKRFWNYLKETIRENKLATVIGILIGGVATRFLEDGNLLVTTVLTGMSTVGTLAFVLGIKKVWQKNKRQTK
;
A
#
# COMPACT_ATOMS: atom_id res chain seq x y z
N MET A 1 -18.57 15.03 -5.00
CA MET A 1 -17.66 14.32 -5.92
C MET A 1 -18.48 13.81 -7.09
N ASN A 2 -18.13 14.17 -8.34
CA ASN A 2 -18.94 13.84 -9.51
C ASN A 2 -18.99 12.32 -9.75
N ALA A 3 -20.19 11.76 -9.95
CA ALA A 3 -20.40 10.34 -10.25
C ALA A 3 -19.60 9.89 -11.49
N PHE A 4 -19.45 10.80 -12.45
CA PHE A 4 -18.61 10.64 -13.63
C PHE A 4 -17.15 10.31 -13.29
N MET A 5 -16.50 11.11 -12.43
CA MET A 5 -15.10 10.90 -12.04
C MET A 5 -14.90 9.53 -11.39
N ARG A 6 -15.87 9.09 -10.58
CA ARG A 6 -15.80 7.78 -9.92
C ARG A 6 -15.92 6.63 -10.92
N LYS A 7 -16.84 6.75 -11.89
CA LYS A 7 -16.98 5.74 -12.94
C LYS A 7 -15.76 5.71 -13.88
N ALA A 8 -15.23 6.87 -14.28
CA ALA A 8 -14.04 6.96 -15.12
C ALA A 8 -12.82 6.31 -14.44
N THR A 9 -12.57 6.64 -13.17
CA THR A 9 -11.49 6.03 -12.39
C THR A 9 -11.72 4.54 -12.09
N GLN A 10 -12.97 4.09 -11.95
CA GLN A 10 -13.30 2.66 -11.85
C GLN A 10 -12.95 1.91 -13.14
N ILE A 11 -13.31 2.47 -14.30
CA ILE A 11 -12.99 1.91 -15.63
C ILE A 11 -11.48 1.87 -15.83
N LEU A 12 -10.78 2.95 -15.48
CA LEU A 12 -9.32 3.01 -15.57
C LEU A 12 -8.66 1.92 -14.73
N LEU A 13 -9.08 1.75 -13.47
CA LEU A 13 -8.58 0.68 -12.61
C LEU A 13 -8.82 -0.70 -13.22
N GLY A 14 -10.02 -0.92 -13.78
CA GLY A 14 -10.37 -2.18 -14.43
C GLY A 14 -9.53 -2.45 -15.68
N ALA A 15 -9.28 -1.42 -16.50
CA ALA A 15 -8.44 -1.52 -17.69
C ALA A 15 -6.98 -1.83 -17.32
N THR A 16 -6.46 -1.19 -16.27
CA THR A 16 -5.11 -1.48 -15.74
C THR A 16 -5.01 -2.94 -15.31
N LEU A 17 -5.98 -3.49 -14.58
CA LEU A 17 -5.97 -4.89 -14.16
C LEU A 17 -6.03 -5.87 -15.32
N ILE A 18 -6.85 -5.60 -16.35
CA ILE A 18 -6.89 -6.43 -17.55
C ILE A 18 -5.54 -6.42 -18.25
N TYR A 19 -4.92 -5.24 -18.36
CA TYR A 19 -3.61 -5.08 -18.97
C TYR A 19 -2.53 -5.84 -18.18
N THR A 20 -2.41 -5.62 -16.87
CA THR A 20 -1.41 -6.32 -16.03
C THR A 20 -1.65 -7.83 -16.02
N GLY A 21 -2.91 -8.26 -15.93
CA GLY A 21 -3.24 -9.68 -15.95
C GLY A 21 -2.90 -10.33 -17.29
N THR A 22 -3.04 -9.61 -18.40
CA THR A 22 -2.56 -10.07 -19.70
C THR A 22 -1.04 -10.23 -19.72
N LEU A 23 -0.29 -9.29 -19.12
CA LEU A 23 1.17 -9.38 -19.03
C LEU A 23 1.65 -10.58 -18.21
N HIS A 24 0.94 -10.96 -17.14
CA HIS A 24 1.22 -12.18 -16.37
C HIS A 24 1.15 -13.44 -17.23
N LEU A 25 0.20 -13.48 -18.16
CA LEU A 25 -0.04 -14.64 -19.04
C LEU A 25 0.85 -14.66 -20.28
N THR A 26 1.53 -13.54 -20.59
CA THR A 26 2.23 -13.35 -21.87
C THR A 26 3.68 -12.91 -21.67
N SER A 27 3.97 -11.62 -21.85
CA SER A 27 5.32 -11.12 -22.07
C SER A 27 6.14 -10.87 -20.80
N SER A 28 5.50 -10.70 -19.64
CA SER A 28 6.19 -10.32 -18.40
C SER A 28 6.16 -11.41 -17.33
N ARG A 29 5.76 -12.63 -17.70
CA ARG A 29 5.62 -13.76 -16.78
C ARG A 29 6.87 -14.04 -15.94
N GLN A 30 8.05 -13.99 -16.56
CA GLN A 30 9.32 -14.21 -15.87
C GLN A 30 9.61 -13.13 -14.81
N GLU A 31 9.34 -11.87 -15.15
CA GLU A 31 9.49 -10.75 -14.20
C GLU A 31 8.56 -10.90 -13.00
N PHE A 32 7.30 -11.31 -13.23
CA PHE A 32 6.36 -11.59 -12.14
C PHE A 32 6.79 -12.79 -11.28
N GLN A 33 7.32 -13.87 -11.89
CA GLN A 33 7.79 -15.04 -11.16
C GLN A 33 8.96 -14.70 -10.23
N ALA A 34 9.88 -13.84 -10.68
CA ALA A 34 11.02 -13.41 -9.88
C ALA A 34 10.59 -12.73 -8.56
N GLN A 35 9.41 -12.11 -8.54
CA GLN A 35 8.89 -11.43 -7.36
C GLN A 35 8.19 -12.36 -6.36
N VAL A 36 7.88 -13.60 -6.75
CA VAL A 36 7.18 -14.53 -5.85
C VAL A 36 8.07 -14.83 -4.64
N PRO A 37 7.59 -14.60 -3.40
CA PRO A 37 8.40 -14.86 -2.22
C PRO A 37 8.79 -16.35 -2.10
N PRO A 38 10.01 -16.70 -1.67
CA PRO A 38 10.45 -18.09 -1.57
C PRO A 38 9.61 -18.97 -0.62
N TRP A 39 8.93 -18.34 0.35
CA TRP A 39 8.06 -19.02 1.31
C TRP A 39 6.63 -19.25 0.77
N ALA A 40 6.32 -18.78 -0.45
CA ALA A 40 4.99 -18.97 -1.02
C ALA A 40 4.68 -20.47 -1.18
N PRO A 41 3.45 -20.90 -0.85
CA PRO A 41 3.13 -22.32 -0.72
C PRO A 41 2.99 -23.07 -2.05
N PHE A 42 3.00 -22.36 -3.18
CA PHE A 42 2.83 -22.91 -4.53
C PHE A 42 3.98 -22.49 -5.43
N THR A 43 4.08 -23.11 -6.61
CA THR A 43 5.10 -22.74 -7.59
C THR A 43 4.92 -21.28 -8.05
N PRO A 44 6.01 -20.53 -8.29
CA PRO A 44 5.92 -19.17 -8.80
C PRO A 44 5.08 -19.06 -10.07
N ASP A 45 5.20 -20.05 -10.93
CA ASP A 45 4.47 -20.11 -12.18
C ASP A 45 2.95 -20.19 -12.00
N PHE A 46 2.49 -21.09 -11.12
CA PHE A 46 1.08 -21.21 -10.79
C PHE A 46 0.54 -19.92 -10.16
N ILE A 47 1.28 -19.33 -9.22
CA ILE A 47 0.88 -18.09 -8.53
C ILE A 47 0.67 -16.96 -9.54
N VAL A 48 1.61 -16.78 -10.47
CA VAL A 48 1.57 -15.72 -11.49
C VAL A 48 0.45 -15.94 -12.50
N LEU A 49 0.23 -17.17 -12.97
CA LEU A 49 -0.89 -17.45 -13.88
C LEU A 49 -2.24 -17.25 -13.18
N ALA A 50 -2.38 -17.77 -11.96
CA ALA A 50 -3.62 -17.64 -11.19
C ALA A 50 -3.92 -16.17 -10.86
N SER A 51 -2.91 -15.39 -10.44
CA SER A 51 -3.08 -13.96 -10.19
C SER A 51 -3.46 -13.21 -11.46
N GLY A 52 -2.83 -13.52 -12.61
CA GLY A 52 -3.16 -12.90 -13.89
C GLY A 52 -4.62 -13.13 -14.33
N VAL A 53 -5.13 -14.35 -14.15
CA VAL A 53 -6.55 -14.67 -14.42
C VAL A 53 -7.48 -13.89 -13.47
N VAL A 54 -7.13 -13.82 -12.18
CA VAL A 54 -7.91 -13.07 -11.19
C VAL A 54 -7.92 -11.57 -11.51
N GLU A 55 -6.79 -10.98 -11.93
CA GLU A 55 -6.70 -9.58 -12.35
C GLU A 55 -7.63 -9.29 -13.53
N ILE A 56 -7.60 -10.12 -14.58
CA ILE A 56 -8.49 -9.95 -15.74
C ILE A 56 -9.96 -10.04 -15.30
N ALA A 57 -10.31 -11.05 -14.48
CA ALA A 57 -11.68 -11.23 -14.01
C ALA A 57 -12.17 -10.03 -13.17
N LEU A 58 -11.33 -9.53 -12.25
CA LEU A 58 -11.64 -8.35 -11.45
C LEU A 58 -11.71 -7.08 -12.30
N GLY A 59 -10.85 -6.94 -13.30
CA GLY A 59 -10.84 -5.80 -14.20
C GLY A 59 -12.10 -5.73 -15.07
N LEU A 60 -12.52 -6.87 -15.64
CA LEU A 60 -13.80 -7.00 -16.34
C LEU A 60 -14.97 -6.71 -15.41
N ALA A 61 -14.94 -7.24 -14.18
CA ALA A 61 -15.97 -6.98 -13.18
C ALA A 61 -16.09 -5.48 -12.84
N LEU A 62 -14.98 -4.76 -12.71
CA LEU A 62 -14.98 -3.31 -12.46
C LEU A 62 -15.56 -2.51 -13.62
N ILE A 63 -15.30 -2.90 -14.88
CA ILE A 63 -15.80 -2.18 -16.05
C ILE A 63 -17.30 -2.43 -16.23
N PHE A 64 -17.70 -3.71 -16.25
CA PHE A 64 -19.01 -4.14 -16.72
C PHE A 64 -20.06 -4.31 -15.61
N LEU A 65 -19.66 -4.69 -14.39
CA LEU A 65 -20.63 -4.82 -13.29
C LEU A 65 -20.90 -3.45 -12.66
N GLN A 66 -22.17 -3.04 -12.70
CA GLN A 66 -22.58 -1.76 -12.13
C GLN A 66 -22.62 -1.83 -10.59
N GLY A 67 -21.92 -0.89 -9.94
CA GLY A 67 -22.17 -0.50 -8.54
C GLY A 67 -21.97 -1.56 -7.45
N ARG A 68 -21.28 -2.67 -7.70
CA ARG A 68 -21.07 -3.72 -6.69
C ARG A 68 -19.92 -3.39 -5.74
N LYS A 69 -20.25 -2.98 -4.51
CA LYS A 69 -19.27 -2.82 -3.41
C LYS A 69 -18.39 -4.06 -3.23
N ALA A 70 -18.96 -5.25 -3.42
CA ALA A 70 -18.24 -6.52 -3.34
C ALA A 70 -17.05 -6.61 -4.31
N VAL A 71 -17.18 -6.06 -5.53
CA VAL A 71 -16.07 -6.05 -6.51
C VAL A 71 -14.91 -5.21 -6.00
N GLY A 72 -15.19 -4.01 -5.47
CA GLY A 72 -14.13 -3.17 -4.90
C GLY A 72 -13.46 -3.77 -3.67
N ILE A 73 -14.22 -4.47 -2.82
CA ILE A 73 -13.68 -5.21 -1.67
C ILE A 73 -12.78 -6.35 -2.15
N ALA A 74 -13.23 -7.13 -3.14
CA ALA A 74 -12.45 -8.21 -3.72
C ALA A 74 -11.16 -7.69 -4.36
N THR A 75 -11.22 -6.61 -5.14
CA THR A 75 -10.04 -5.96 -5.72
C THR A 75 -9.08 -5.43 -4.64
N ALA A 76 -9.60 -4.81 -3.58
CA ALA A 76 -8.81 -4.34 -2.46
C ALA A 76 -8.10 -5.50 -1.73
N ALA A 77 -8.82 -6.58 -1.45
CA ALA A 77 -8.27 -7.78 -0.83
C ALA A 77 -7.21 -8.43 -1.73
N PHE A 78 -7.44 -8.46 -3.04
CA PHE A 78 -6.48 -8.96 -4.00
C PHE A 78 -5.18 -8.14 -4.01
N PHE A 79 -5.26 -6.80 -4.00
CA PHE A 79 -4.08 -5.94 -3.87
C PHE A 79 -3.30 -6.18 -2.58
N ILE A 80 -3.98 -6.49 -1.47
CA ILE A 80 -3.31 -6.86 -0.22
C ILE A 80 -2.63 -8.23 -0.37
N ALA A 81 -3.31 -9.20 -1.00
CA ALA A 81 -2.79 -10.55 -1.16
C ALA A 81 -1.53 -10.63 -2.04
N ILE A 82 -1.42 -9.80 -3.08
CA ILE A 82 -0.23 -9.75 -3.95
C ILE A 82 0.89 -8.86 -3.40
N PHE A 83 0.61 -8.04 -2.39
CA PHE A 83 1.59 -7.10 -1.83
C PHE A 83 2.90 -7.73 -1.35
N PRO A 84 2.91 -8.95 -0.76
CA PRO A 84 4.15 -9.64 -0.42
C PRO A 84 5.12 -9.81 -1.58
N GLY A 85 4.63 -9.94 -2.83
CA GLY A 85 5.48 -9.98 -4.02
C GLY A 85 6.24 -8.68 -4.26
N ASN A 86 5.56 -7.53 -4.13
CA ASN A 86 6.21 -6.22 -4.22
C ASN A 86 7.24 -6.01 -3.10
N ILE A 87 6.94 -6.49 -1.88
CA ILE A 87 7.89 -6.44 -0.75
C ILE A 87 9.12 -7.31 -1.06
N SER A 88 8.90 -8.52 -1.56
CA SER A 88 9.97 -9.43 -1.98
C SER A 88 10.87 -8.80 -3.05
N GLN A 89 10.28 -8.11 -4.04
CA GLN A 89 11.02 -7.36 -5.04
C GLN A 89 11.98 -6.34 -4.41
N PHE A 90 11.47 -5.54 -3.47
CA PHE A 90 12.23 -4.50 -2.78
C PHE A 90 13.34 -5.09 -1.90
N VAL A 91 13.01 -6.05 -1.05
CA VAL A 91 13.95 -6.64 -0.08
C VAL A 91 15.10 -7.37 -0.77
N ASN A 92 14.82 -8.05 -1.88
CA ASN A 92 15.82 -8.83 -2.59
C ASN A 92 16.48 -8.05 -3.74
N GLY A 93 16.16 -6.77 -3.93
CA GLY A 93 16.75 -5.93 -4.99
C GLY A 93 16.49 -6.46 -6.41
N ILE A 94 15.31 -7.01 -6.67
CA ILE A 94 14.99 -7.64 -7.96
C ILE A 94 14.65 -6.58 -8.99
N ASP A 95 15.45 -6.54 -10.06
CA ASP A 95 15.19 -5.70 -11.24
C ASP A 95 14.08 -6.34 -12.09
N ALA A 96 12.96 -5.62 -12.19
CA ALA A 96 11.76 -6.05 -12.93
C ALA A 96 10.92 -4.82 -13.31
N PHE A 97 10.22 -4.88 -14.44
CA PHE A 97 9.39 -3.80 -15.00
C PHE A 97 10.13 -2.48 -15.20
N GLY A 98 11.43 -2.54 -15.49
CA GLY A 98 12.29 -1.36 -15.58
C GLY A 98 12.58 -0.66 -14.25
N LEU A 99 12.25 -1.29 -13.11
CA LEU A 99 12.55 -0.79 -11.77
C LEU A 99 13.93 -1.30 -11.33
N ASN A 100 14.98 -0.58 -11.74
CA ASN A 100 16.38 -1.01 -11.59
C ASN A 100 17.08 -0.42 -10.35
N ASP A 101 16.34 0.29 -9.50
CA ASP A 101 16.87 0.94 -8.31
C ASP A 101 15.89 0.86 -7.13
N ASP A 102 16.45 0.96 -5.91
CA ASP A 102 15.67 0.85 -4.67
C ASP A 102 14.63 1.95 -4.53
N ARG A 103 14.83 3.12 -5.16
CA ARG A 103 13.89 4.24 -5.11
C ARG A 103 12.65 3.94 -5.89
N ALA A 104 12.79 3.45 -7.10
CA ALA A 104 11.66 3.01 -7.91
C ALA A 104 10.87 1.90 -7.20
N ARG A 105 11.55 0.92 -6.60
CA ARG A 105 10.92 -0.17 -5.83
C ARG A 105 10.22 0.33 -4.56
N ALA A 106 10.82 1.24 -3.80
CA ALA A 106 10.21 1.80 -2.59
C ALA A 106 8.96 2.65 -2.91
N ILE A 107 9.04 3.46 -3.97
CA ILE A 107 7.90 4.25 -4.45
C ILE A 107 6.72 3.33 -4.78
N ARG A 108 6.97 2.21 -5.46
CA ARG A 108 5.94 1.19 -5.75
C ARG A 108 5.24 0.68 -4.48
N LEU A 109 5.97 0.46 -3.38
CA LEU A 109 5.37 0.05 -2.11
C LEU A 109 4.43 1.11 -1.54
N LEU A 110 4.78 2.40 -1.65
CA LEU A 110 3.95 3.52 -1.19
C LEU A 110 2.64 3.65 -2.00
N PHE A 111 2.65 3.25 -3.27
CA PHE A 111 1.46 3.25 -4.11
C PHE A 111 0.51 2.08 -3.84
N GLN A 112 0.95 0.97 -3.24
CA GLN A 112 0.07 -0.18 -3.01
C GLN A 112 -1.14 0.16 -2.11
N PRO A 113 -0.99 0.84 -0.96
CA PRO A 113 -2.15 1.28 -0.16
C PRO A 113 -3.08 2.22 -0.93
N LEU A 114 -2.54 3.03 -1.85
CA LEU A 114 -3.35 3.92 -2.69
C LEU A 114 -4.22 3.13 -3.67
N LEU A 115 -3.72 2.02 -4.23
CA LEU A 115 -4.52 1.12 -5.07
C LEU A 115 -5.68 0.47 -4.29
N VAL A 116 -5.44 0.05 -3.05
CA VAL A 116 -6.48 -0.48 -2.15
C VAL A 116 -7.56 0.57 -1.92
N LEU A 117 -7.17 1.80 -1.56
CA LEU A 117 -8.11 2.90 -1.34
C LEU A 117 -8.88 3.26 -2.62
N TRP A 118 -8.21 3.26 -3.77
CA TRP A 118 -8.82 3.53 -5.06
C TRP A 118 -9.89 2.50 -5.42
N ALA A 119 -9.62 1.20 -5.21
CA ALA A 119 -10.60 0.14 -5.42
C ALA A 119 -11.86 0.32 -4.56
N LEU A 120 -11.69 0.62 -3.27
CA LEU A 120 -12.80 0.81 -2.34
C LEU A 120 -13.60 2.09 -2.64
N TRP A 121 -12.90 3.17 -2.98
CA TRP A 121 -13.52 4.46 -3.24
C TRP A 121 -14.29 4.49 -4.56
N SER A 122 -13.71 3.95 -5.64
CA SER A 122 -14.32 3.95 -6.98
C SER A 122 -15.65 3.17 -7.01
N THR A 123 -15.80 2.15 -6.15
CA THR A 123 -16.95 1.24 -6.11
C THR A 123 -17.97 1.53 -4.99
N THR A 124 -17.83 2.63 -4.23
CA THR A 124 -18.64 2.96 -3.03
C THR A 124 -18.50 1.98 -1.86
N ALA A 125 -17.50 1.10 -1.89
CA ALA A 125 -17.24 0.16 -0.81
C ALA A 125 -16.62 0.82 0.43
N MET A 126 -15.97 1.98 0.25
CA MET A 126 -15.42 2.74 1.37
C MET A 126 -16.54 3.20 2.34
N PRO A 127 -16.43 2.93 3.65
CA PRO A 127 -17.43 3.39 4.63
C PRO A 127 -17.62 4.90 4.58
N LYS A 128 -18.85 5.37 4.77
CA LYS A 128 -19.14 6.81 4.87
C LYS A 128 -18.33 7.40 6.03
N GLU A 129 -17.87 8.63 5.87
CA GLU A 129 -17.07 9.36 6.86
C GLU A 129 -15.67 8.77 7.15
N THR A 130 -15.17 7.78 6.38
CA THR A 130 -13.82 7.22 6.60
C THR A 130 -12.75 8.31 6.62
N PHE A 131 -12.73 9.17 5.60
CA PHE A 131 -11.78 10.27 5.52
C PHE A 131 -11.96 11.28 6.65
N LYS A 132 -13.22 11.62 7.00
CA LYS A 132 -13.51 12.56 8.10
C LYS A 132 -13.05 12.00 9.45
N ARG A 133 -13.30 10.72 9.74
CA ARG A 133 -12.82 10.03 10.95
C ARG A 133 -11.31 10.00 11.02
N PHE A 134 -10.66 9.63 9.92
CA PHE A 134 -9.20 9.64 9.82
C PHE A 134 -8.64 11.05 10.07
N TRP A 135 -9.20 12.07 9.42
CA TRP A 135 -8.74 13.44 9.54
C TRP A 135 -8.98 14.04 10.91
N ASN A 136 -10.10 13.70 11.54
CA ASN A 136 -10.38 14.08 12.92
C ASN A 136 -9.38 13.43 13.88
N TYR A 137 -9.12 12.13 13.74
CA TYR A 137 -8.11 11.42 14.52
C TYR A 137 -6.72 12.06 14.36
N LEU A 138 -6.35 12.43 13.13
CA LEU A 138 -5.06 13.04 12.85
C LEU A 138 -4.94 14.44 13.47
N LYS A 139 -5.99 15.27 13.33
CA LYS A 139 -6.06 16.59 13.98
C LYS A 139 -5.98 16.50 15.50
N GLU A 140 -6.71 15.56 16.09
CA GLU A 140 -6.73 15.34 17.54
C GLU A 140 -5.36 14.86 18.03
N THR A 141 -4.75 13.91 17.32
CA THR A 141 -3.40 13.41 17.62
C THR A 141 -2.34 14.51 17.54
N ILE A 142 -2.35 15.35 16.50
CA ILE A 142 -1.39 16.46 16.35
C ILE A 142 -1.61 17.53 17.43
N ARG A 143 -2.88 17.89 17.68
CA ARG A 143 -3.23 18.94 18.65
C ARG A 143 -2.84 18.53 20.08
N GLU A 144 -3.06 17.27 20.44
CA GLU A 144 -2.87 16.80 21.81
C GLU A 144 -1.46 16.26 22.09
N ASN A 145 -0.69 15.92 21.06
CA ASN A 145 0.61 15.29 21.22
C ASN A 145 1.72 16.13 20.55
N LYS A 146 2.50 16.86 21.37
CA LYS A 146 3.72 17.56 20.91
C LYS A 146 4.66 16.63 20.12
N LEU A 147 4.68 15.35 20.48
CA LEU A 147 5.47 14.32 19.79
C LEU A 147 4.94 14.07 18.38
N ALA A 148 3.63 14.10 18.13
CA ALA A 148 3.05 13.98 16.79
C ALA A 148 3.42 15.17 15.89
N THR A 149 3.49 16.38 16.44
CA THR A 149 3.97 17.57 15.72
C THR A 149 5.44 17.46 15.36
N VAL A 150 6.29 17.03 16.30
CA VAL A 150 7.72 16.80 16.03
C VAL A 150 7.92 15.71 15.00
N ILE A 151 7.18 14.60 15.08
CA ILE A 151 7.19 13.53 14.07
C ILE A 151 6.72 14.06 12.71
N GLY A 152 5.66 14.87 12.66
CA GLY A 152 5.18 15.47 11.42
C GLY A 152 6.23 16.37 10.76
N ILE A 153 6.95 17.16 11.55
CA ILE A 153 8.08 17.98 11.09
C ILE A 153 9.23 17.10 10.62
N LEU A 154 9.59 16.05 11.35
CA LEU A 154 10.66 15.13 11.00
C LEU A 154 10.33 14.31 9.74
N ILE A 155 9.13 13.75 9.62
CA ILE A 155 8.65 13.05 8.43
C ILE A 155 8.58 14.01 7.24
N GLY A 156 8.10 15.24 7.46
CA GLY A 156 8.12 16.29 6.44
C GLY A 156 9.53 16.58 5.94
N GLY A 157 10.50 16.76 6.86
CA GLY A 157 11.90 17.00 6.54
C GLY A 157 12.61 15.80 5.90
N VAL A 158 12.24 14.57 6.27
CA VAL A 158 12.74 13.33 5.66
C VAL A 158 12.16 13.15 4.26
N ALA A 159 10.89 13.47 4.06
CA ALA A 159 10.23 13.42 2.75
C ALA A 159 10.78 14.48 1.78
N THR A 160 11.09 15.69 2.26
CA THR A 160 11.75 16.71 1.42
C THR A 160 13.16 16.29 1.03
N ARG A 161 13.95 15.70 1.95
CA ARG A 161 15.28 15.17 1.64
C ARG A 161 15.26 13.98 0.67
N PHE A 162 14.23 13.14 0.74
CA PHE A 162 14.02 12.05 -0.22
C PHE A 162 13.85 12.55 -1.66
N LEU A 163 13.21 13.71 -1.84
CA LEU A 163 13.03 14.34 -3.15
C LEU A 163 14.31 15.01 -3.68
N GLU A 164 15.15 15.53 -2.79
CA GLU A 164 16.39 16.24 -3.15
C GLU A 164 17.58 15.30 -3.45
N ASP A 165 17.78 14.24 -2.66
CA ASP A 165 18.99 13.42 -2.75
C ASP A 165 18.75 12.05 -3.42
N GLY A 166 19.13 11.95 -4.70
CA GLY A 166 19.03 10.80 -5.60
C GLY A 166 19.41 9.42 -5.02
N ASN A 167 20.29 9.35 -4.01
CA ASN A 167 21.00 8.13 -3.65
C ASN A 167 20.99 7.75 -2.14
N LEU A 168 20.02 8.22 -1.34
CA LEU A 168 20.01 7.94 0.12
C LEU A 168 18.70 7.31 0.63
N LEU A 169 18.22 6.30 -0.10
CA LEU A 169 17.01 5.58 0.31
C LEU A 169 17.22 4.73 1.56
N VAL A 170 18.38 4.09 1.67
CA VAL A 170 18.74 3.22 2.79
C VAL A 170 18.78 4.01 4.09
N THR A 171 19.42 5.18 4.11
CA THR A 171 19.44 6.10 5.26
C THR A 171 18.07 6.69 5.59
N THR A 172 17.24 7.01 4.60
CA THR A 172 15.89 7.53 4.82
C THR A 172 14.97 6.46 5.41
N VAL A 173 15.05 5.22 4.88
CA VAL A 173 14.31 4.06 5.39
C VAL A 173 14.84 3.64 6.75
N LEU A 174 16.16 3.59 6.98
CA LEU A 174 16.74 3.32 8.30
C LEU A 174 16.36 4.39 9.32
N THR A 175 16.33 5.66 8.91
CA THR A 175 15.87 6.77 9.78
C THR A 175 14.37 6.68 10.03
N GLY A 176 13.57 6.34 9.04
CA GLY A 176 12.13 6.11 9.17
C GLY A 176 11.81 4.93 10.07
N MET A 177 12.48 3.79 9.88
CA MET A 177 12.33 2.57 10.67
C MET A 177 12.84 2.77 12.10
N SER A 178 13.97 3.44 12.31
CA SER A 178 14.47 3.77 13.65
C SER A 178 13.54 4.75 14.36
N THR A 179 12.94 5.70 13.64
CA THR A 179 11.92 6.61 14.18
C THR A 179 10.67 5.83 14.58
N VAL A 180 10.11 4.99 13.69
CA VAL A 180 8.94 4.16 13.98
C VAL A 180 9.21 3.17 15.13
N GLY A 181 10.39 2.56 15.17
CA GLY A 181 10.81 1.66 16.25
C GLY A 181 10.93 2.38 17.59
N THR A 182 11.55 3.57 17.60
CA THR A 182 11.65 4.43 18.79
C THR A 182 10.26 4.85 19.26
N LEU A 183 9.34 5.15 18.34
CA LEU A 183 7.96 5.49 18.66
C LEU A 183 7.18 4.32 19.26
N ALA A 184 7.30 3.13 18.68
CA ALA A 184 6.67 1.92 19.21
C ALA A 184 7.18 1.62 20.63
N PHE A 185 8.48 1.79 20.87
CA PHE A 185 9.10 1.63 22.17
C PHE A 185 8.58 2.66 23.19
N VAL A 186 8.58 3.96 22.85
CA VAL A 186 8.10 5.04 23.74
C VAL A 186 6.61 4.88 24.06
N LEU A 187 5.79 4.55 23.07
CA LEU A 187 4.35 4.29 23.27
C LEU A 187 4.13 3.04 24.13
N GLY A 188 4.95 2.01 23.97
CA GLY A 188 4.97 0.82 24.82
C GLY A 188 5.26 1.17 26.28
N ILE A 189 6.33 1.94 26.55
CA ILE A 189 6.68 2.39 27.90
C ILE A 189 5.54 3.24 28.50
N LYS A 190 4.98 4.19 27.73
CA LYS A 190 3.88 5.03 28.21
C LYS A 190 2.66 4.20 28.58
N LYS A 191 2.33 3.18 27.79
CA LYS A 191 1.22 2.25 28.05
C LYS A 191 1.47 1.41 29.33
N VAL A 192 2.68 0.91 29.53
CA VAL A 192 3.08 0.17 30.75
C VAL A 192 3.00 1.07 31.98
N TRP A 193 3.55 2.28 31.89
CA TRP A 193 3.53 3.25 33.00
C TRP A 193 2.10 3.67 33.39
N GLN A 194 1.24 3.92 32.41
CA GLN A 194 -0.18 4.23 32.66
C GLN A 194 -0.93 3.04 33.28
N LYS A 195 -0.60 1.80 32.88
CA LYS A 195 -1.17 0.59 33.48
C LYS A 195 -0.76 0.45 34.95
N ASN A 196 0.52 0.62 35.28
CA ASN A 196 0.99 0.56 36.67
C ASN A 196 0.37 1.67 37.54
N LYS A 197 0.26 2.90 37.02
CA LYS A 197 -0.34 4.02 37.75
C LYS A 197 -1.85 3.83 38.05
N ARG A 198 -2.54 2.96 37.31
CA ARG A 198 -3.94 2.57 37.57
C ARG A 198 -4.07 1.43 38.58
N GLN A 199 -3.01 0.68 38.86
CA GLN A 199 -3.02 -0.39 39.87
C GLN A 199 -2.56 0.09 41.26
N THR A 200 -1.89 1.25 41.33
CA THR A 200 -1.46 1.90 42.58
C THR A 200 -2.44 2.99 43.06
N LYS A 201 -3.65 3.04 42.50
CA LYS A 201 -4.78 3.86 42.93
C LYS A 201 -5.94 2.94 43.26
#